data_AF-A0A942T5M0-F1
#
_entry.id   AF-A0A942T5M0-F1
#
_cell.length_a   1.000
_cell.length_b   1.000
_cell.length_c   1.000
_cell.angle_alpha   90.00
_cell.angle_beta   90.00
_cell.angle_gamma   90.00
#
_symmetry.space_group_name_H-M   'P 1'
#
loop_
_entity.id
_entity.type
_entity.pdbx_description
1 polymer ?
#
loop_
_entity_poly.entity_id
_entity_poly.type
_entity_poly.pdbx_seq_one_letter_code
_entity_poly.pdbx_strand_id
1 'polypeptide(L)' 'MKSYEINNMIIDDDFASEEYITVDFIHQEKQYSITFKKSDLEVMNRWVYEDGTSLPAEIPEELIESIREDVKNRI' A
#
# COMPACT_ATOMS: atom_id res chain seq x y z
N MET A 1 11.15 15.90 -3.00
CA MET A 1 11.40 14.94 -1.91
C MET A 1 10.22 13.99 -1.91
N LYS A 2 10.44 12.67 -1.87
CA LYS A 2 9.32 11.73 -1.80
C LYS A 2 8.57 11.99 -0.49
N SER A 3 7.25 12.17 -0.58
CA SER A 3 6.41 12.50 0.58
C SER A 3 6.19 11.29 1.50
N TYR A 4 6.68 10.11 1.14
CA TYR A 4 6.51 8.86 1.87
C TYR A 4 7.76 7.97 1.79
N GLU A 5 7.82 7.00 2.68
CA GLU A 5 8.85 5.96 2.71
C GLU A 5 8.19 4.58 2.81
N ILE A 6 8.48 3.68 1.87
CA ILE A 6 8.01 2.29 1.91
C ILE A 6 8.89 1.51 2.88
N ASN A 7 8.30 1.06 3.99
CA ASN A 7 8.99 0.25 4.99
C ASN A 7 8.95 -1.23 4.64
N ASN A 8 7.82 -1.68 4.11
CA ASN A 8 7.60 -3.09 3.84
C ASN A 8 6.69 -3.30 2.61
N MET A 9 6.90 -4.41 1.94
CA MET A 9 6.09 -4.84 0.80
C MET A 9 5.92 -6.35 0.87
N ILE A 10 4.67 -6.79 0.90
CA ILE A 10 4.29 -8.19 0.98
C ILE A 10 3.55 -8.54 -0.32
N ILE A 11 4.04 -9.54 -1.04
CA ILE A 11 3.41 -10.08 -2.24
C ILE A 11 2.80 -11.43 -1.86
N ASP A 12 1.47 -11.50 -1.90
CA ASP A 12 0.71 -12.72 -1.68
C ASP A 12 0.48 -13.39 -3.05
N ASP A 13 1.24 -14.46 -3.31
CA ASP A 13 1.35 -15.18 -4.58
C ASP A 13 0.66 -16.55 -4.50
N ASP A 14 -0.40 -16.68 -3.69
CA ASP A 14 -1.07 -17.96 -3.54
C ASP A 14 -1.76 -18.36 -4.86
N PHE A 15 -1.17 -19.37 -5.53
CA PHE A 15 -1.48 -19.87 -6.88
C PHE A 15 -2.96 -20.24 -7.10
N ALA A 16 -3.75 -20.37 -6.02
CA ALA A 16 -5.16 -20.76 -6.06
C ALA A 16 -6.15 -19.60 -5.82
N SER A 17 -5.69 -18.36 -5.61
CA SER A 17 -6.55 -17.24 -5.23
C SER A 17 -6.19 -15.90 -5.90
N GLU A 18 -7.01 -14.87 -5.66
CA GLU A 18 -6.68 -13.50 -6.08
C GLU A 18 -5.40 -13.03 -5.37
N GLU A 19 -4.39 -12.68 -6.15
CA GLU A 19 -3.09 -12.24 -5.64
C GLU A 19 -3.16 -10.77 -5.20
N TYR A 20 -2.53 -10.44 -4.08
CA TYR A 20 -2.52 -9.10 -3.51
C TYR A 20 -1.11 -8.63 -3.18
N ILE A 21 -0.89 -7.32 -3.33
CA ILE A 21 0.33 -6.65 -2.89
C ILE A 21 -0.05 -5.70 -1.77
N THR A 22 0.46 -5.93 -0.56
CA THR A 22 0.31 -5.00 0.56
C THR A 22 1.58 -4.20 0.75
N VAL A 23 1.46 -2.88 0.79
CA VAL A 23 2.56 -1.95 0.97
C VAL A 23 2.35 -1.17 2.25
N ASP A 24 3.32 -1.28 3.16
CA ASP A 24 3.35 -0.49 4.39
C ASP A 24 4.33 0.68 4.20
N PHE A 25 3.87 1.88 4.49
CA PHE A 25 4.64 3.10 4.28
C PHE A 25 4.40 4.14 5.36
N ILE A 26 5.38 5.01 5.61
CA ILE A 26 5.23 6.17 6.49
C ILE A 26 4.95 7.41 5.65
N HIS A 27 3.95 8.17 6.05
CA HIS A 27 3.62 9.49 5.51
C HIS A 27 3.22 10.41 6.67
N GLN A 28 3.80 11.62 6.75
CA GLN A 28 3.49 12.59 7.82
C GLN A 28 3.56 11.98 9.24
N GLU A 29 4.62 11.21 9.52
CA GLU A 29 4.86 10.55 10.84
C GLU A 29 3.82 9.49 11.22
N LYS A 30 2.91 9.13 10.31
CA LYS A 30 1.94 8.06 10.50
C LYS A 30 2.26 6.87 9.61
N GLN A 31 1.95 5.68 10.10
CA GLN A 31 2.10 4.43 9.35
C GLN A 31 0.80 4.11 8.62
N TYR A 32 0.89 3.91 7.32
CA TYR A 32 -0.21 3.54 6.45
C TYR A 32 0.06 2.17 5.84
N SER A 33 -1.02 1.51 5.45
CA SER A 33 -0.98 0.28 4.68
C SER A 33 -1.98 0.38 3.53
N ILE A 34 -1.52 0.03 2.33
CA ILE A 34 -2.35 -0.02 1.13
C ILE A 34 -2.24 -1.40 0.50
N THR A 35 -3.39 -2.01 0.21
CA THR A 35 -3.45 -3.31 -0.47
C THR A 35 -3.93 -3.09 -1.90
N PHE A 36 -3.15 -3.59 -2.84
CA PHE A 36 -3.45 -3.60 -4.26
C PHE A 36 -3.81 -5.02 -4.70
N LYS A 37 -4.73 -5.14 -5.65
CA LYS A 37 -4.88 -6.37 -6.43
C LYS A 37 -3.71 -6.48 -7.40
N LYS A 38 -2.98 -7.60 -7.39
CA LYS A 38 -1.72 -7.72 -8.16
C LYS A 38 -1.93 -7.62 -9.68
N SER A 39 -3.08 -8.11 -10.18
CA SER A 39 -3.34 -8.20 -11.63
C SER A 39 -3.39 -6.84 -12.34
N ASP A 40 -3.92 -5.80 -11.67
CA ASP A 40 -4.15 -4.47 -12.25
C ASP A 40 -3.71 -3.31 -11.34
N LEU A 41 -3.27 -3.62 -10.12
CA LEU A 41 -2.95 -2.65 -9.06
C LEU A 41 -4.13 -1.76 -8.68
N GLU A 42 -5.35 -2.30 -8.78
CA GLU A 42 -6.54 -1.71 -8.19
C GLU A 42 -6.39 -1.65 -6.67
N VAL A 43 -6.77 -0.53 -6.05
CA VAL A 43 -6.71 -0.37 -4.60
C VAL A 43 -7.87 -1.11 -3.97
N MET A 44 -7.54 -2.19 -3.25
CA MET A 44 -8.53 -2.99 -2.52
C MET A 44 -8.84 -2.39 -1.15
N ASN A 45 -7.81 -1.96 -0.43
CA ASN A 45 -7.95 -1.45 0.94
C ASN A 45 -6.89 -0.40 1.27
N ARG A 46 -7.25 0.48 2.21
CA ARG A 46 -6.39 1.56 2.72
C ARG A 46 -6.59 1.70 4.22
N TRP A 47 -5.49 1.66 4.96
CA TRP A 47 -5.50 1.71 6.41
C TRP A 47 -4.45 2.69 6.92
N VAL A 48 -4.72 3.29 8.07
CA VAL A 48 -3.74 3.98 8.90
C VAL A 48 -3.65 3.25 10.23
N TYR A 49 -2.43 3.10 10.73
CA TYR A 49 -2.17 2.56 12.05
C TYR A 49 -1.99 3.71 13.03
N GLU A 50 -2.95 3.88 13.93
CA GLU A 50 -2.92 4.88 15.02
C GLU A 50 -3.38 4.23 16.33
N ASP A 51 -2.72 4.57 17.44
CA ASP A 51 -3.08 4.09 18.79
C ASP A 51 -3.23 2.56 18.90
N GLY A 52 -2.36 1.81 18.23
CA GLY A 52 -2.35 0.35 18.28
C GLY A 52 -3.42 -0.33 17.40
N THR A 53 -4.20 0.45 16.64
CA THR A 53 -5.35 -0.02 15.86
C THR A 53 -5.22 0.40 14.39
N SER A 54 -5.70 -0.45 13.48
CA SER A 54 -5.81 -0.13 12.06
C SER A 54 -7.20 0.44 11.76
N LEU A 55 -7.26 1.65 11.22
CA LEU A 55 -8.50 2.34 10.85
C LEU A 55 -8.53 2.59 9.33
N PRO A 56 -9.70 2.53 8.68
CA PRO A 56 -9.80 2.86 7.26
C PRO A 56 -9.29 4.28 7.04
N ALA A 57 -8.44 4.46 6.05
CA ALA A 57 -7.79 5.74 5.79
C ALA A 57 -8.10 6.26 4.39
N GLU A 58 -8.24 7.58 4.32
CA GLU A 58 -8.19 8.30 3.05
C GLU A 58 -6.74 8.66 2.75
N ILE A 59 -6.24 8.18 1.61
CA ILE A 59 -4.90 8.47 1.11
C ILE A 59 -5.09 9.28 -0.17
N PRO A 60 -4.42 10.43 -0.35
CA PRO A 60 -4.50 11.23 -1.57
C PRO A 60 -4.16 10.40 -2.81
N GLU A 61 -4.91 10.60 -3.89
CA GLU A 61 -4.72 9.82 -5.13
C GLU A 61 -3.31 9.98 -5.71
N GLU A 62 -2.73 11.19 -5.68
CA GLU A 62 -1.36 11.45 -6.13
C GLU A 62 -0.31 10.59 -5.39
N LEU A 63 -0.54 10.34 -4.10
CA LEU A 63 0.31 9.49 -3.27
C LEU A 63 0.12 8.02 -3.62
N ILE A 64 -1.12 7.59 -3.87
CA ILE A 64 -1.44 6.24 -4.33
C ILE A 64 -0.77 5.97 -5.68
N GLU A 65 -0.87 6.88 -6.64
CA GLU A 65 -0.22 6.73 -7.96
C GLU A 65 1.30 6.61 -7.82
N SER A 66 1.91 7.44 -6.98
CA SER A 66 3.36 7.37 -6.72
C SER A 66 3.77 6.01 -6.15
N ILE A 67 3.02 5.49 -5.17
CA ILE A 67 3.25 4.17 -4.58
C ILE A 67 3.03 3.07 -5.64
N ARG A 68 1.99 3.19 -6.46
CA ARG A 68 1.70 2.25 -7.54
C ARG A 68 2.85 2.18 -8.54
N GLU A 69 3.42 3.31 -8.94
CA GLU A 69 4.61 3.35 -9.81
C GLU A 69 5.82 2.67 -9.15
N ASP A 70 6.06 2.92 -7.85
CA ASP A 70 7.11 2.22 -7.11
C ASP A 70 6.88 0.71 -7.03
N VAL A 71 5.64 0.25 -6.84
CA VAL A 71 5.27 -1.17 -6.86
C VAL A 71 5.52 -1.78 -8.23
N LYS A 72 5.06 -1.14 -9.31
CA LYS A 72 5.29 -1.60 -10.70
C LYS A 72 6.77 -1.76 -11.03
N ASN A 73 7.63 -0.90 -10.50
CA ASN A 73 9.07 -0.97 -10.73
C ASN A 73 9.78 -2.09 -9.93
N ARG A 74 9.10 -2.70 -8.95
CA ARG A 74 9.65 -3.73 -8.06
C ARG A 74 9.16 -5.15 -8.38
N ILE A 75 8.10 -5.29 -9.18
CA ILE A 75 7.54 -6.58 -9.62
C ILE A 75 7.96 -6.93 -11.05
#